data_AF-A0A447P6V8-F1
#
_entry.id   AF-A0A447P6V8-F1
#
_cell.length_a   1.000
_cell.length_b   1.000
_cell.length_c   1.000
_cell.angle_alpha   90.00
_cell.angle_beta   90.00
_cell.angle_gamma   90.00
#
_symmetry.space_group_name_H-M   'P 1'
#
loop_
_entity.id
_entity.type
_entity.pdbx_description
1 polymer ?
#
loop_
_entity_poly.entity_id
_entity_poly.type
_entity_poly.pdbx_seq_one_letter_code
_entity_poly.pdbx_strand_id
1 'polypeptide(L)'
;MFPFQASATNEEAIRFYHRNFDVHRVVLPRVLSIHQVKQLARLTPVPLEVFAFGSLCIMAEGRCYLSSYLTGESPNTVGACSPARFVRWQQTPQGLESRLNDVLIDRYQDGENAGYPTLCKGRYLVDGERYHALEEPTSLNTLELLPELMAANIASVKIEGRQRSPAYVSQVAKVWRQAIDRCKAAPQNFVPQRDWMETLGAMSEGTQTTLGAYHRKWQ
;
A
#
# COMPACT_ATOMS: atom_id res chain seq x y z
N MET A 1 -4.00 3.54 -19.27
CA MET A 1 -3.92 2.88 -17.94
C MET A 1 -4.44 3.87 -16.91
N PHE A 2 -5.35 3.45 -16.02
CA PHE A 2 -5.99 4.34 -15.06
C PHE A 2 -5.38 4.21 -13.66
N PRO A 3 -4.90 5.29 -13.04
CA PRO A 3 -4.19 5.22 -11.75
C PRO A 3 -5.15 5.00 -10.59
N PHE A 4 -4.68 4.30 -9.55
CA PHE A 4 -5.47 4.03 -8.33
C PHE A 4 -5.93 5.31 -7.60
N GLN A 5 -5.27 6.45 -7.85
CA GLN A 5 -5.55 7.73 -7.21
C GLN A 5 -6.90 8.35 -7.63
N ALA A 6 -7.50 7.85 -8.71
CA ALA A 6 -8.83 8.28 -9.10
C ALA A 6 -9.95 7.46 -8.44
N SER A 7 -9.60 6.55 -7.52
CA SER A 7 -10.54 5.93 -6.56
C SER A 7 -11.78 5.31 -7.20
N ALA A 8 -11.63 4.65 -8.35
CA ALA A 8 -12.72 3.90 -8.97
C ALA A 8 -13.05 2.66 -8.12
N THR A 9 -14.11 2.75 -7.31
CA THR A 9 -14.52 1.72 -6.33
C THR A 9 -15.76 0.94 -6.74
N ASN A 10 -16.44 1.33 -7.82
CA ASN A 10 -17.66 0.71 -8.30
C ASN A 10 -17.68 0.58 -9.83
N GLU A 11 -18.62 -0.21 -10.33
CA GLU A 11 -18.77 -0.49 -11.76
C GLU A 11 -19.02 0.77 -12.59
N GLU A 12 -19.92 1.65 -12.13
CA GLU A 12 -20.30 2.87 -12.86
C GLU A 12 -19.12 3.82 -13.05
N ALA A 13 -18.28 3.99 -12.03
CA ALA A 13 -17.04 4.76 -12.15
C ALA A 13 -16.12 4.16 -13.21
N ILE A 14 -15.94 2.84 -13.21
CA ILE A 14 -15.10 2.15 -14.19
C ILE A 14 -15.67 2.30 -15.62
N ARG A 15 -16.99 2.15 -15.79
CA ARG A 15 -17.66 2.34 -17.08
C ARG A 15 -17.57 3.78 -17.56
N PHE A 16 -17.69 4.75 -16.67
CA PHE A 16 -17.51 6.16 -16.98
C PHE A 16 -16.10 6.42 -17.55
N TYR A 17 -15.06 5.90 -16.90
CA TYR A 17 -13.68 6.07 -17.38
C TYR A 17 -13.41 5.34 -18.70
N HIS A 18 -13.95 4.13 -18.85
CA HIS A 18 -13.84 3.38 -20.11
C HIS A 18 -14.54 4.11 -21.27
N ARG A 19 -15.79 4.54 -21.10
CA ARG A 19 -16.59 5.16 -22.17
C ARG A 19 -16.09 6.54 -22.60
N ASN A 20 -15.64 7.36 -21.64
CA ASN A 20 -15.33 8.77 -21.91
C ASN A 20 -13.84 9.04 -22.12
N PHE A 21 -12.96 8.13 -21.66
CA PHE A 21 -11.51 8.34 -21.70
C PHE A 21 -10.72 7.15 -22.25
N ASP A 22 -11.41 6.16 -22.83
CA ASP A 22 -10.80 4.97 -23.46
C ASP A 22 -9.81 4.24 -22.52
N VAL A 23 -10.19 4.11 -21.25
CA VAL A 23 -9.38 3.42 -20.24
C VAL A 23 -9.43 1.91 -20.47
N HIS A 24 -8.28 1.30 -20.77
CA HIS A 24 -8.16 -0.16 -21.03
C HIS A 24 -7.75 -1.02 -19.82
N ARG A 25 -7.44 -0.41 -18.67
CA ARG A 25 -7.08 -1.13 -17.42
C ARG A 25 -7.24 -0.22 -16.22
N VAL A 26 -7.80 -0.76 -15.14
CA VAL A 26 -8.03 -0.02 -13.88
C VAL A 26 -7.25 -0.66 -12.74
N VAL A 27 -6.47 0.15 -12.02
CA VAL A 27 -5.87 -0.24 -10.74
C VAL A 27 -6.86 0.07 -9.63
N LEU A 28 -7.38 -0.96 -8.95
CA LEU A 28 -8.33 -0.79 -7.86
C LEU A 28 -7.66 -0.22 -6.60
N PRO A 29 -8.36 0.65 -5.84
CA PRO A 29 -7.87 1.13 -4.57
C PRO A 29 -7.92 0.05 -3.49
N ARG A 30 -7.06 0.16 -2.47
CA ARG A 30 -6.87 -0.81 -1.36
C ARG A 30 -7.97 -0.77 -0.29
N VAL A 31 -9.11 -0.19 -0.61
CA VAL A 31 -10.26 -0.02 0.31
C VAL A 31 -11.38 -1.03 0.05
N LEU A 32 -11.26 -1.80 -1.02
CA LEU A 32 -12.23 -2.81 -1.42
C LEU A 32 -11.91 -4.17 -0.80
N SER A 33 -12.95 -4.89 -0.39
CA SER A 33 -12.84 -6.28 0.05
C SER A 33 -12.61 -7.23 -1.13
N ILE A 34 -12.14 -8.45 -0.85
CA ILE A 34 -11.94 -9.45 -1.91
C ILE A 34 -13.25 -9.80 -2.62
N HIS A 35 -14.38 -9.79 -1.91
CA HIS A 35 -15.70 -9.99 -2.49
C HIS A 35 -16.08 -8.87 -3.45
N GLN A 36 -15.84 -7.61 -3.08
CA GLN A 36 -16.08 -6.46 -3.95
C GLN A 36 -15.18 -6.52 -5.19
N VAL A 37 -13.89 -6.87 -5.02
CA VAL A 37 -12.96 -7.06 -6.15
C VAL A 37 -13.47 -8.16 -7.09
N LYS A 38 -13.90 -9.31 -6.57
CA LYS A 38 -14.49 -10.41 -7.36
C LYS A 38 -15.76 -9.98 -8.11
N GLN A 39 -16.63 -9.20 -7.46
CA GLN A 39 -17.83 -8.67 -8.10
C GLN A 39 -17.48 -7.73 -9.25
N LEU A 40 -16.57 -6.78 -9.03
CA LEU A 40 -16.11 -5.88 -10.08
C LEU A 40 -15.47 -6.64 -11.24
N ALA A 41 -14.59 -7.60 -10.96
CA ALA A 41 -13.91 -8.36 -12.01
C ALA A 41 -14.87 -9.13 -12.94
N ARG A 42 -16.07 -9.49 -12.46
CA ARG A 42 -17.12 -10.12 -13.28
C ARG A 42 -17.91 -9.13 -14.12
N LEU A 43 -18.13 -7.92 -13.62
CA LEU A 43 -19.05 -6.94 -14.20
C LEU A 43 -18.36 -5.92 -15.11
N THR A 44 -17.10 -5.60 -14.81
CA THR A 44 -16.39 -4.51 -15.47
C THR A 44 -15.91 -4.90 -16.87
N PRO A 45 -15.98 -3.98 -17.85
CA PRO A 45 -15.59 -4.26 -19.24
C PRO A 45 -14.07 -4.28 -19.46
N VAL A 46 -13.27 -3.96 -18.44
CA VAL A 46 -11.82 -3.75 -18.54
C VAL A 46 -11.07 -4.62 -17.55
N PRO A 47 -9.86 -5.09 -17.89
CA PRO A 47 -8.97 -5.77 -16.96
C PRO A 47 -8.70 -4.96 -15.68
N LEU A 48 -8.69 -5.65 -14.55
CA LEU A 48 -8.42 -5.07 -13.23
C LEU A 48 -7.01 -5.43 -12.76
N GLU A 49 -6.37 -4.48 -12.09
CA GLU A 49 -5.11 -4.62 -11.38
C GLU A 49 -5.34 -4.33 -9.90
N VAL A 50 -4.69 -5.08 -9.02
CA VAL A 50 -4.83 -4.91 -7.56
C VAL A 50 -3.47 -4.79 -6.89
N PHE A 51 -3.41 -4.12 -5.74
CA PHE A 51 -2.19 -4.10 -4.94
C PHE A 51 -1.97 -5.43 -4.23
N ALA A 52 -0.71 -5.88 -4.24
CA ALA A 52 -0.26 -7.15 -3.72
C ALA A 52 0.66 -7.00 -2.50
N PHE A 53 1.62 -6.07 -2.56
CA PHE A 53 2.60 -5.90 -1.50
C PHE A 53 3.09 -4.46 -1.34
N GLY A 54 3.42 -4.09 -0.10
CA GLY A 54 4.14 -2.88 0.28
C GLY A 54 3.33 -1.95 1.18
N SER A 55 3.89 -0.78 1.49
CA SER A 55 3.34 0.20 2.44
C SER A 55 1.84 0.43 2.21
N LEU A 56 1.01 0.09 3.20
CA LEU A 56 -0.43 0.30 3.11
C LEU A 56 -0.73 1.78 3.37
N CYS A 57 -1.48 2.37 2.45
CA CYS A 57 -2.05 3.70 2.61
C CYS A 57 -3.55 3.59 2.35
N ILE A 58 -4.35 3.87 3.39
CA ILE A 58 -5.80 3.91 3.28
C ILE A 58 -6.19 5.29 2.76
N MET A 59 -6.41 5.36 1.44
CA MET A 59 -6.77 6.57 0.71
C MET A 59 -8.26 6.93 0.82
N ALA A 60 -8.99 6.39 1.80
CA ALA A 60 -10.43 6.56 1.89
C ALA A 60 -10.86 7.99 2.31
N GLU A 61 -9.97 8.79 2.91
CA GLU A 61 -10.37 9.98 3.69
C GLU A 61 -9.58 11.26 3.36
N GLY A 62 -8.95 11.35 2.18
CA GLY A 62 -8.25 12.59 1.80
C GLY A 62 -7.04 12.91 2.69
N ARG A 63 -6.48 11.93 3.41
CA ARG A 63 -5.31 12.09 4.31
C ARG A 63 -4.07 12.67 3.61
N CYS A 64 -3.95 12.48 2.30
CA CYS A 64 -2.94 13.15 1.47
C CYS A 64 -3.09 14.67 1.40
N TYR A 65 -4.26 15.22 1.73
CA TYR A 65 -4.44 16.66 1.88
C TYR A 65 -3.63 17.20 3.06
N LEU A 66 -3.49 16.44 4.14
CA LEU A 66 -2.66 16.83 5.29
C LEU A 66 -1.17 16.95 4.89
N SER A 67 -0.69 16.03 4.04
CA SER A 67 0.62 16.16 3.40
C SER A 67 0.71 17.44 2.58
N SER A 68 -0.31 17.73 1.77
CA SER A 68 -0.35 18.96 0.94
C SER A 68 -0.30 20.23 1.80
N TYR A 69 -1.01 20.23 2.93
CA TYR A 69 -1.01 21.33 3.88
C TYR A 69 0.39 21.56 4.48
N LEU A 70 1.11 20.50 4.83
CA LEU A 70 2.44 20.63 5.41
C LEU A 70 3.54 20.95 4.41
N THR A 71 3.47 20.41 3.19
CA THR A 71 4.55 20.53 2.20
C THR A 71 4.31 21.62 1.16
N GLY A 72 3.07 22.13 1.06
CA GLY A 72 2.64 22.98 -0.05
C GLY A 72 2.48 22.23 -1.38
N GLU A 73 2.63 20.90 -1.38
CA GLU A 73 2.66 20.10 -2.60
C GLU A 73 1.65 18.95 -2.55
N SER A 74 0.81 18.86 -3.58
CA SER A 74 -0.16 17.78 -3.67
C SER A 74 0.52 16.44 -3.98
N PRO A 75 0.32 15.39 -3.17
CA PRO A 75 0.79 14.05 -3.49
C PRO A 75 0.22 13.51 -4.81
N ASN A 76 -0.89 14.08 -5.30
CA ASN A 76 -1.46 13.71 -6.61
C ASN A 76 -0.67 14.30 -7.80
N THR A 77 0.08 15.38 -7.60
CA THR A 77 0.92 15.99 -8.65
C THR A 77 2.38 15.55 -8.51
N VAL A 78 2.91 15.51 -7.29
CA VAL A 78 4.33 15.15 -7.04
C VAL A 78 4.53 13.65 -6.81
N GLY A 79 3.45 12.91 -6.57
CA GLY A 79 3.46 11.46 -6.40
C GLY A 79 4.00 10.97 -5.04
N ALA A 80 4.24 11.84 -4.07
CA ALA A 80 4.73 11.44 -2.75
C ALA A 80 4.03 12.22 -1.64
N CYS A 81 3.62 11.52 -0.57
CA CYS A 81 3.04 12.14 0.63
C CYS A 81 4.08 12.96 1.40
N SER A 82 5.34 12.54 1.34
CA SER A 82 6.47 13.24 1.94
C SER A 82 7.59 13.32 0.92
N PRO A 83 7.65 14.37 0.10
CA PRO A 83 8.76 14.57 -0.83
C PRO A 83 10.08 14.65 -0.06
N ALA A 84 11.11 13.95 -0.53
CA ALA A 84 12.38 13.81 0.19
C ALA A 84 13.06 15.15 0.55
N ARG A 85 12.84 16.20 -0.26
CA ARG A 85 13.35 17.56 0.02
C ARG A 85 12.81 18.20 1.32
N PHE A 86 11.64 17.76 1.78
CA PHE A 86 11.02 18.24 3.01
C PHE A 86 11.28 17.31 4.21
N VAL A 87 11.87 16.15 3.95
CA VAL A 87 12.17 15.17 5.00
C VAL A 87 13.49 15.55 5.67
N ARG A 88 13.49 15.62 7.01
CA ARG A 88 14.69 15.82 7.81
C ARG A 88 14.83 14.73 8.85
N TRP A 89 16.05 14.25 8.99
CA TRP A 89 16.47 13.31 10.02
C TRP A 89 17.45 14.02 10.95
N GLN A 90 17.17 14.03 12.24
CA GLN A 90 17.97 14.78 13.21
C GLN A 90 18.26 13.91 14.43
N GLN A 91 19.54 13.71 14.74
CA GLN A 91 19.92 13.07 15.99
C GLN A 91 19.79 14.08 17.13
N THR A 92 19.00 13.74 18.14
CA THR A 92 18.81 14.56 19.35
C THR A 92 19.20 13.77 20.59
N PRO A 93 19.39 14.41 21.76
CA PRO A 93 19.60 13.71 23.02
C PRO A 93 18.45 12.76 23.41
N GLN A 94 17.27 12.92 22.81
CA GLN A 94 16.09 12.11 23.09
C GLN A 94 15.88 10.95 22.10
N GLY A 95 16.72 10.85 21.06
CA GLY A 95 16.63 9.85 19.99
C GLY A 95 16.71 10.45 18.58
N LEU A 96 16.53 9.59 17.57
CA LEU A 96 16.48 10.01 16.17
C LEU A 96 15.10 10.59 15.86
N GLU A 97 15.04 11.85 15.48
CA GLU A 97 13.79 12.50 15.07
C GLU A 97 13.63 12.47 13.54
N SER A 98 12.43 12.10 13.08
CA SER A 98 12.01 12.28 11.70
C SER A 98 11.02 13.44 11.61
N ARG A 99 11.27 14.34 10.67
CA ARG A 99 10.48 15.58 10.51
C ARG A 99 10.08 15.75 9.06
N LEU A 100 8.90 16.34 8.87
CA LEU A 100 8.41 16.81 7.58
C LEU A 100 8.25 18.32 7.66
N ASN A 101 9.09 19.05 6.93
CA ASN A 101 9.39 20.45 7.21
C ASN A 101 9.82 20.62 8.68
N ASP A 102 9.14 21.48 9.43
CA ASP A 102 9.47 21.75 10.84
C ASP A 102 8.63 20.91 11.82
N VAL A 103 7.68 20.11 11.29
CA VAL A 103 6.80 19.25 12.08
C VAL A 103 7.49 17.94 12.45
N LEU A 104 7.54 17.63 13.74
CA LEU A 104 7.99 16.34 14.25
C LEU A 104 6.95 15.27 13.87
N ILE A 105 7.38 14.26 13.11
CA ILE A 105 6.55 13.12 12.71
C ILE A 105 6.72 11.98 13.70
N ASP A 106 7.96 11.71 14.07
CA ASP A 106 8.27 10.62 14.98
C ASP A 106 9.65 10.82 15.65
N ARG A 107 9.85 10.14 16.78
CA ARG A 107 11.13 10.02 17.47
C ARG A 107 11.40 8.55 17.80
N TYR A 108 12.49 8.03 17.26
CA TYR A 108 12.91 6.65 17.39
C TYR A 108 13.99 6.49 18.46
N GLN A 109 13.93 5.38 19.19
CA GLN A 109 15.00 4.95 20.11
C GLN A 109 16.11 4.20 19.35
N ASP A 110 17.26 4.02 20.00
CA ASP A 110 18.36 3.26 19.41
C ASP A 110 17.94 1.82 19.11
N GLY A 111 18.20 1.37 17.87
CA GLY A 111 17.82 0.05 17.38
C GLY A 111 16.35 -0.08 16.92
N GLU A 112 15.53 0.95 17.07
CA GLU A 112 14.17 0.98 16.51
C GLU A 112 14.21 1.24 15.00
N ASN A 113 13.37 0.52 14.25
CA ASN A 113 13.27 0.72 12.80
C ASN A 113 12.54 2.03 12.49
N ALA A 114 13.27 2.99 11.92
CA ALA A 114 12.71 4.26 11.49
C ALA A 114 11.89 4.12 10.20
N GLY A 115 10.58 4.37 10.28
CA GLY A 115 9.69 4.42 9.13
C GLY A 115 9.89 5.69 8.29
N TYR A 116 9.52 5.65 7.00
CA TYR A 116 9.58 6.86 6.18
C TYR A 116 8.58 7.91 6.71
N PRO A 117 9.00 9.16 6.96
CA PRO A 117 8.21 10.12 7.73
C PRO A 117 7.03 10.62 6.91
N THR A 118 5.89 9.94 7.05
CA THR A 118 4.61 10.31 6.47
C THR A 118 3.70 10.79 7.57
N LEU A 119 3.08 11.95 7.39
CA LEU A 119 2.24 12.56 8.42
C LEU A 119 1.14 11.63 8.95
N CYS A 120 0.48 10.86 8.09
CA CYS A 120 -0.55 9.94 8.56
C CYS A 120 -0.01 8.76 9.38
N LYS A 121 1.30 8.52 9.41
CA LYS A 121 1.96 7.39 10.09
C LYS A 121 2.84 7.81 11.26
N GLY A 122 2.85 9.10 11.63
CA GLY A 122 3.62 9.59 12.77
C GLY A 122 3.03 9.17 14.12
N ARG A 123 3.81 9.38 15.19
CA ARG A 123 3.35 9.22 16.59
C ARG A 123 3.08 10.60 17.20
N TYR A 124 1.85 10.82 17.63
CA TYR A 124 1.38 12.10 18.16
C TYR A 124 0.94 11.98 19.62
N LEU A 125 1.07 13.07 20.36
CA LEU A 125 0.55 13.18 21.72
C LEU A 125 -0.92 13.60 21.66
N VAL A 126 -1.83 12.71 22.03
CA VAL A 126 -3.28 12.95 22.09
C VAL A 126 -3.75 12.58 23.49
N ASP A 127 -4.39 13.52 24.19
CA ASP A 127 -4.89 13.33 25.57
C ASP A 127 -3.85 12.76 26.55
N GLY A 128 -2.58 13.13 26.37
CA GLY A 128 -1.47 12.70 27.23
C GLY A 128 -0.80 11.39 26.83
N GLU A 129 -1.34 10.67 25.84
CA GLU A 129 -0.74 9.42 25.34
C GLU A 129 -0.10 9.61 23.97
N ARG A 130 1.04 8.93 23.75
CA ARG A 130 1.76 8.98 22.46
C ARG A 130 1.57 7.69 21.68
N TYR A 131 0.90 7.77 20.53
CA TYR A 131 0.64 6.63 19.66
C TYR A 131 0.39 7.08 18.21
N HIS A 132 0.20 6.13 17.30
CA HIS A 132 -0.17 6.40 15.90
C HIS A 132 -1.63 6.83 15.82
N ALA A 133 -1.90 8.12 16.08
CA ALA A 133 -3.26 8.65 16.17
C ALA A 133 -4.06 8.58 14.86
N LEU A 134 -3.36 8.48 13.72
CA LEU A 134 -3.98 8.47 12.39
C LEU A 134 -3.99 7.06 11.79
N GLU A 135 -2.82 6.48 11.53
CA GLU A 135 -2.67 5.16 10.91
C GLU A 135 -1.35 4.53 11.37
N GLU A 136 -1.36 3.24 11.70
CA GLU A 136 -0.14 2.51 12.01
C GLU A 136 0.69 2.24 10.73
N PRO A 137 2.03 2.22 10.83
CA PRO A 137 2.88 1.84 9.71
C PRO A 137 2.78 0.34 9.44
N THR A 138 1.85 -0.05 8.57
CA THR A 138 1.65 -1.44 8.17
C THR A 138 1.88 -1.64 6.67
N SER A 139 2.35 -2.83 6.27
CA SER A 139 2.39 -3.24 4.85
C SER A 139 1.20 -4.12 4.48
N LEU A 140 0.70 -3.97 3.26
CA LEU A 140 -0.16 -4.95 2.61
C LEU A 140 0.68 -6.16 2.21
N ASN A 141 0.18 -7.37 2.45
CA ASN A 141 0.72 -8.60 1.87
C ASN A 141 -0.43 -9.55 1.51
N THR A 142 -0.75 -9.67 0.21
CA THR A 142 -1.85 -10.53 -0.27
C THR A 142 -1.36 -11.83 -0.91
N LEU A 143 -0.15 -12.28 -0.60
CA LEU A 143 0.44 -13.47 -1.25
C LEU A 143 -0.45 -14.72 -1.08
N GLU A 144 -1.09 -14.86 0.09
CA GLU A 144 -2.05 -15.93 0.38
C GLU A 144 -3.32 -15.87 -0.49
N LEU A 145 -3.74 -14.69 -0.91
CA LEU A 145 -4.94 -14.50 -1.73
C LEU A 145 -4.68 -14.74 -3.23
N LEU A 146 -3.46 -15.09 -3.62
CA LEU A 146 -3.08 -15.26 -5.02
C LEU A 146 -3.98 -16.23 -5.80
N PRO A 147 -4.38 -17.41 -5.27
CA PRO A 147 -5.31 -18.30 -5.97
C PRO A 147 -6.67 -17.66 -6.22
N GLU A 148 -7.18 -16.91 -5.23
CA GLU A 148 -8.46 -16.22 -5.33
C GLU A 148 -8.42 -15.08 -6.35
N LEU A 149 -7.33 -14.32 -6.38
CA LEU A 149 -7.11 -13.25 -7.35
C LEU A 149 -7.01 -13.80 -8.79
N MET A 150 -6.31 -14.92 -8.97
CA MET A 150 -6.23 -15.60 -10.27
C MET A 150 -7.58 -16.14 -10.71
N ALA A 151 -8.33 -16.79 -9.81
CA ALA A 151 -9.68 -17.30 -10.10
C ALA A 151 -10.67 -16.17 -10.41
N ALA A 152 -10.45 -14.98 -9.85
CA ALA A 152 -11.24 -13.78 -10.15
C ALA A 152 -10.84 -13.09 -11.46
N ASN A 153 -9.90 -13.66 -12.24
CA ASN A 153 -9.40 -13.09 -13.49
C ASN A 153 -8.78 -11.67 -13.33
N ILE A 154 -8.12 -11.44 -12.20
CA ILE A 154 -7.31 -10.22 -12.00
C ILE A 154 -6.07 -10.30 -12.89
N ALA A 155 -5.89 -9.29 -13.75
CA ALA A 155 -4.92 -9.34 -14.83
C ALA A 155 -3.48 -9.09 -14.37
N SER A 156 -3.30 -8.28 -13.33
CA SER A 156 -2.00 -7.97 -12.76
C SER A 156 -2.08 -7.67 -11.27
N VAL A 157 -0.96 -7.88 -10.60
CA VAL A 157 -0.73 -7.44 -9.23
C VAL A 157 0.29 -6.32 -9.21
N LYS A 158 0.10 -5.36 -8.30
CA LYS A 158 0.94 -4.18 -8.15
C LYS A 158 1.72 -4.24 -6.84
N ILE A 159 3.02 -4.02 -6.92
CA ILE A 159 3.92 -3.92 -5.77
C ILE A 159 4.31 -2.45 -5.58
N GLU A 160 4.26 -1.95 -4.35
CA GLU A 160 4.75 -0.62 -4.01
C GLU A 160 6.29 -0.64 -3.91
N GLY A 161 6.93 0.07 -4.82
CA GLY A 161 8.39 0.15 -4.95
C GLY A 161 8.93 1.58 -4.99
N ARG A 162 8.06 2.60 -4.86
CA ARG A 162 8.51 4.01 -4.87
C ARG A 162 9.47 4.25 -3.70
N GLN A 163 10.61 4.91 -3.99
CA GLN A 163 11.64 5.21 -3.00
C GLN A 163 12.23 3.98 -2.28
N ARG A 164 12.14 2.79 -2.90
CA ARG A 164 12.77 1.56 -2.41
C ARG A 164 14.09 1.29 -3.13
N SER A 165 14.99 0.57 -2.47
CA SER A 165 16.27 0.18 -3.06
C SER A 165 16.08 -0.84 -4.19
N PRO A 166 17.01 -0.91 -5.16
CA PRO A 166 17.00 -1.97 -6.18
C PRO A 166 16.98 -3.38 -5.58
N ALA A 167 17.64 -3.59 -4.44
CA ALA A 167 17.65 -4.86 -3.72
C ALA A 167 16.25 -5.24 -3.22
N TYR A 168 15.51 -4.30 -2.62
CA TYR A 168 14.11 -4.52 -2.23
C TYR A 168 13.26 -4.91 -3.44
N VAL A 169 13.33 -4.13 -4.53
CA VAL A 169 12.50 -4.36 -5.72
C VAL A 169 12.78 -5.74 -6.32
N SER A 170 14.06 -6.09 -6.46
CA SER A 170 14.49 -7.39 -6.98
C SER A 170 13.96 -8.55 -6.14
N GLN A 171 14.10 -8.47 -4.81
CA GLN A 171 13.69 -9.56 -3.93
C GLN A 171 12.17 -9.74 -3.90
N VAL A 172 11.40 -8.66 -3.77
CA VAL A 172 9.93 -8.74 -3.77
C VAL A 172 9.42 -9.25 -5.12
N ALA A 173 9.97 -8.75 -6.24
CA ALA A 173 9.59 -9.23 -7.56
C ALA A 173 9.92 -10.72 -7.76
N LYS A 174 11.08 -11.18 -7.27
CA LYS A 174 11.48 -12.60 -7.30
C LYS A 174 10.50 -13.48 -6.54
N VAL A 175 10.16 -13.11 -5.30
CA VAL A 175 9.19 -13.85 -4.47
C VAL A 175 7.83 -13.93 -5.18
N TRP A 176 7.29 -12.81 -5.65
CA TRP A 176 5.99 -12.79 -6.32
C TRP A 176 6.00 -13.57 -7.65
N ARG A 177 7.09 -13.50 -8.43
CA ARG A 177 7.24 -14.31 -9.65
C ARG A 177 7.17 -15.80 -9.33
N GLN A 178 7.95 -16.26 -8.35
CA GLN A 178 7.96 -17.66 -7.92
C GLN A 178 6.59 -18.11 -7.42
N ALA A 179 5.90 -17.28 -6.62
CA ALA A 179 4.56 -17.57 -6.14
C ALA A 179 3.53 -17.67 -7.29
N ILE A 180 3.57 -16.76 -8.26
CA ILE A 180 2.69 -16.82 -9.44
C ILE A 180 2.96 -18.07 -10.27
N ASP A 181 4.23 -18.42 -10.52
CA ASP A 181 4.57 -19.63 -11.27
C ASP A 181 4.09 -20.89 -10.56
N ARG A 182 4.27 -20.96 -9.23
CA ARG A 182 3.77 -22.06 -8.40
C ARG A 182 2.25 -22.16 -8.42
N CYS A 183 1.56 -21.02 -8.28
CA CYS A 183 0.10 -20.97 -8.29
C CYS A 183 -0.47 -21.35 -9.67
N LYS A 184 0.20 -20.97 -10.77
CA LYS A 184 -0.18 -21.39 -12.13
C LYS A 184 -0.04 -22.90 -12.33
N ALA A 185 1.00 -23.51 -11.79
CA ALA A 185 1.26 -24.94 -11.93
C ALA A 185 0.27 -25.81 -11.12
N ALA A 186 -0.12 -25.36 -9.91
CA ALA A 186 -0.98 -26.12 -9.02
C ALA A 186 -1.86 -25.20 -8.13
N PRO A 187 -2.89 -24.55 -8.70
CA PRO A 187 -3.66 -23.53 -7.98
C PRO A 187 -4.42 -24.07 -6.76
N GLN A 188 -4.92 -25.30 -6.82
CA GLN A 188 -5.66 -25.92 -5.71
C GLN A 188 -4.77 -26.30 -4.51
N ASN A 189 -3.45 -26.45 -4.74
CA ASN A 189 -2.47 -26.84 -3.72
C ASN A 189 -1.50 -25.68 -3.41
N PHE A 190 -1.88 -24.45 -3.75
CA PHE A 190 -1.03 -23.30 -3.50
C PHE A 190 -1.02 -22.97 -2.00
N VAL A 191 0.17 -23.00 -1.42
CA VAL A 191 0.46 -22.50 -0.08
C VAL A 191 1.72 -21.65 -0.19
N PRO A 192 1.75 -20.41 0.31
CA PRO A 192 2.96 -19.60 0.32
C PRO A 192 4.09 -20.32 1.07
N GLN A 193 5.28 -20.32 0.48
CA GLN A 193 6.45 -20.88 1.16
C GLN A 193 6.83 -20.00 2.35
N ARG A 194 7.31 -20.64 3.42
CA ARG A 194 7.74 -19.95 4.64
C ARG A 194 8.82 -18.89 4.33
N ASP A 195 9.83 -19.24 3.54
CA ASP A 195 10.92 -18.33 3.15
C ASP A 195 10.41 -17.09 2.40
N TRP A 196 9.33 -17.22 1.62
CA TRP A 196 8.69 -16.08 0.96
C TRP A 196 8.05 -15.14 1.97
N MET A 197 7.32 -15.70 2.94
CA MET A 197 6.66 -14.91 3.99
C MET A 197 7.67 -14.22 4.91
N GLU A 198 8.76 -14.91 5.27
CA GLU A 198 9.86 -14.32 6.04
C GLU A 198 10.56 -13.19 5.26
N THR A 199 10.83 -13.41 3.97
CA THR A 199 11.43 -12.39 3.08
C THR A 199 10.54 -11.14 2.98
N LEU A 200 9.23 -11.31 2.74
CA LEU A 200 8.29 -10.20 2.64
C LEU A 200 8.06 -9.52 4.00
N GLY A 201 8.04 -10.29 5.09
CA GLY A 201 7.94 -9.79 6.46
C GLY A 201 9.11 -8.87 6.83
N ALA A 202 10.34 -9.29 6.52
CA ALA A 202 11.54 -8.48 6.73
C ALA A 202 11.56 -7.16 5.95
N MET A 203 10.73 -7.05 4.90
CA MET A 203 10.62 -5.87 4.04
C MET A 203 9.39 -5.00 4.35
N SER A 204 8.60 -5.40 5.35
CA SER A 204 7.35 -4.72 5.70
C SER A 204 7.57 -3.53 6.63
N GLU A 205 6.78 -2.47 6.46
CA GLU A 205 6.81 -1.32 7.36
C GLU A 205 6.30 -1.73 8.75
N GLY A 206 6.95 -1.21 9.79
CA GLY A 206 6.58 -1.48 11.19
C GLY A 206 6.61 -2.97 11.58
N THR A 207 7.28 -3.82 10.78
CA THR A 207 7.31 -5.29 10.92
C THR A 207 5.93 -5.96 10.99
N GLN A 208 4.88 -5.29 10.51
CA GLN A 208 3.51 -5.80 10.51
C GLN A 208 2.98 -5.90 9.08
N THR A 209 2.32 -7.01 8.78
CA THR A 209 1.58 -7.20 7.53
C THR A 209 0.10 -7.36 7.80
N THR A 210 -0.72 -6.78 6.93
CA THR A 210 -2.18 -6.93 6.96
C THR A 210 -2.70 -7.33 5.59
N LEU A 211 -3.85 -8.00 5.57
CA LEU A 211 -4.67 -8.14 4.37
C LEU A 211 -5.48 -6.85 4.09
N GLY A 212 -5.48 -5.88 5.00
CA GLY A 212 -6.22 -4.62 4.85
C GLY A 212 -7.71 -4.87 4.65
N ALA A 213 -8.33 -4.13 3.72
CA ALA A 213 -9.75 -4.25 3.44
C ALA A 213 -10.17 -5.63 2.88
N TYR A 214 -9.24 -6.45 2.36
CA TYR A 214 -9.55 -7.77 1.83
C TYR A 214 -10.14 -8.72 2.88
N HIS A 215 -9.86 -8.51 4.17
CA HIS A 215 -10.30 -9.38 5.27
C HIS A 215 -11.52 -8.84 6.05
N ARG A 216 -12.26 -7.82 5.56
CA ARG A 216 -13.46 -7.33 6.27
C ARG A 216 -14.51 -8.44 6.42
N LYS A 217 -14.67 -8.97 7.64
CA LYS A 217 -15.64 -10.02 8.03
C LYS A 217 -17.06 -9.51 8.31
N TRP A 218 -17.25 -8.19 8.40
CA TRP A 218 -18.56 -7.61 8.65
C TRP A 218 -19.32 -7.47 7.32
N GLN A 219 -20.35 -8.31 7.16
CA GLN A 219 -21.36 -8.25 6.11
C GLN A 219 -22.56 -7.42 6.58
#